data_AF-A0A259BIE3-F1
#
_entry.id   AF-A0A259BIE3-F1
#
_cell.length_a   1.000
_cell.length_b   1.000
_cell.length_c   1.000
_cell.angle_alpha   90.00
_cell.angle_beta   90.00
_cell.angle_gamma   90.00
#
_symmetry.space_group_name_H-M   'P 1'
#
loop_
_entity.id
_entity.type
_entity.pdbx_description
1 polymer ?
#
loop_
_entity_poly.entity_id
_entity_poly.type
_entity_poly.pdbx_seq_one_letter_code
_entity_poly.pdbx_strand_id
1 'polypeptide(L)'
;PGECRTADILVAAVGRPEMVRGDWIKPGATVIDVGINRVPKGDGKTRLVGDVAFQEAQGIAGLITPVPGGVGPMTIACLLQNTLTAAKRQHGL
;
A
#
# COMPACT_ATOMS: atom_id res chain seq x y z
N PRO A 1 -1.98 -9.41 15.26
CA PRO A 1 -3.33 -8.87 14.93
C PRO A 1 -3.87 -7.85 15.95
N GLY A 2 -3.66 -8.06 17.27
CA GLY A 2 -4.19 -7.16 18.31
C GLY A 2 -3.83 -5.68 18.12
N GLU A 3 -2.55 -5.38 17.89
CA GLU A 3 -2.06 -4.01 17.61
C GLU A 3 -2.67 -3.38 16.36
N CYS A 4 -2.91 -4.17 15.30
CA CYS A 4 -3.53 -3.65 14.08
C CYS A 4 -4.99 -3.21 14.32
N ARG A 5 -5.69 -3.91 15.22
CA ARG A 5 -7.12 -3.68 15.50
C ARG A 5 -7.38 -2.40 16.29
N THR A 6 -6.36 -1.82 16.90
CA THR A 6 -6.44 -0.55 17.62
C THR A 6 -6.01 0.65 16.78
N ALA A 7 -5.39 0.42 15.62
CA ALA A 7 -4.81 1.47 14.78
C ALA A 7 -5.88 2.26 14.00
N ASP A 8 -5.83 3.59 14.09
CA ASP A 8 -6.61 4.49 13.23
C ASP A 8 -6.03 4.60 11.82
N ILE A 9 -4.71 4.42 11.69
CA ILE A 9 -3.99 4.35 10.43
C ILE A 9 -3.13 3.08 10.44
N LEU A 10 -3.36 2.21 9.47
CA LEU A 10 -2.60 0.97 9.29
C LEU A 10 -1.79 1.02 8.00
N VAL A 11 -0.46 1.03 8.11
CA VAL A 11 0.46 0.95 6.97
C VAL A 11 0.98 -0.48 6.85
N ALA A 12 0.59 -1.18 5.79
CA ALA A 12 1.04 -2.55 5.51
C ALA A 12 2.22 -2.54 4.54
N ALA A 13 3.40 -2.97 5.01
CA ALA A 13 4.66 -2.98 4.25
C ALA A 13 5.52 -4.22 4.58
N VAL A 14 4.87 -5.37 4.72
CA VAL A 14 5.46 -6.65 5.15
C VAL A 14 6.01 -7.45 3.96
N GLY A 15 5.52 -7.18 2.73
CA GLY A 15 5.95 -7.89 1.52
C GLY A 15 5.47 -9.34 1.48
N ARG A 16 4.24 -9.58 1.95
CA ARG A 16 3.59 -10.90 1.96
C ARG A 16 2.16 -10.77 1.44
N PRO A 17 1.80 -11.45 0.33
CA PRO A 17 0.52 -11.25 -0.33
C PRO A 17 -0.64 -11.56 0.60
N GLU A 18 -1.58 -10.61 0.73
CA GLU A 18 -2.87 -10.77 1.42
C GLU A 18 -2.74 -11.28 2.88
N MET A 19 -1.62 -10.99 3.55
CA MET A 19 -1.36 -11.38 4.94
C MET A 19 -2.26 -10.63 5.93
N VAL A 20 -2.49 -9.34 5.72
CA VAL A 20 -3.35 -8.52 6.58
C VAL A 20 -4.80 -8.79 6.19
N ARG A 21 -5.54 -9.44 7.11
CA ARG A 21 -6.95 -9.83 6.92
C ARG A 21 -7.90 -8.74 7.39
N GLY A 22 -9.15 -8.78 6.92
CA GLY A 22 -10.15 -7.75 7.24
C GLY A 22 -10.43 -7.62 8.74
N ASP A 23 -10.43 -8.73 9.48
CA ASP A 23 -10.64 -8.76 10.93
C ASP A 23 -9.49 -8.12 11.73
N TRP A 24 -8.35 -7.84 11.12
CA TRP A 24 -7.24 -7.13 11.76
C TRP A 24 -7.45 -5.61 11.76
N ILE A 25 -8.38 -5.10 10.95
CA ILE A 25 -8.53 -3.68 10.66
C ILE A 25 -9.59 -3.07 11.58
N LYS A 26 -9.26 -1.99 12.28
CA LYS A 26 -10.25 -1.21 13.04
C LYS A 26 -11.32 -0.66 12.08
N PRO A 27 -12.63 -0.82 12.36
CA PRO A 27 -13.68 -0.24 11.53
C PRO A 27 -13.49 1.27 11.39
N GLY A 28 -13.52 1.77 10.15
CA GLY A 28 -13.30 3.18 9.83
C GLY A 28 -11.84 3.62 9.73
N ALA A 29 -10.86 2.74 9.99
CA ALA A 29 -9.44 3.10 9.86
C ALA A 29 -9.03 3.39 8.41
N THR A 30 -7.96 4.17 8.27
CA THR A 30 -7.29 4.39 6.99
C THR A 30 -6.21 3.33 6.78
N VAL A 31 -6.26 2.63 5.65
CA VAL A 31 -5.32 1.56 5.32
C VAL A 31 -4.46 1.95 4.13
N ILE A 32 -3.15 1.93 4.31
CA ILE A 32 -2.16 2.20 3.26
C ILE A 32 -1.43 0.89 2.98
N ASP A 33 -1.75 0.28 1.85
CA ASP A 33 -1.12 -0.94 1.36
C ASP A 33 0.08 -0.59 0.46
N VAL A 34 1.27 -0.72 1.04
CA VAL A 34 2.55 -0.47 0.38
C VAL A 34 3.07 -1.72 -0.33
N GLY A 35 2.59 -2.90 0.09
CA GLY A 35 3.02 -4.19 -0.44
C GLY A 35 2.82 -4.30 -1.94
N ILE A 36 3.82 -4.83 -2.64
CA ILE A 36 3.70 -5.17 -4.06
C ILE A 36 4.17 -6.60 -4.24
N ASN A 37 3.23 -7.52 -4.31
CA ASN A 37 3.47 -8.94 -4.45
C ASN A 37 2.98 -9.41 -5.81
N ARG A 38 3.78 -10.25 -6.48
CA ARG A 38 3.46 -10.80 -7.80
C ARG A 38 2.99 -12.24 -7.63
N VAL A 39 1.72 -12.50 -7.88
CA VAL A 39 1.12 -13.83 -7.68
C VAL A 39 0.64 -14.43 -9.01
N PRO A 40 0.64 -15.77 -9.16
CA PRO A 40 0.14 -16.42 -10.38
C PRO A 40 -1.35 -16.08 -10.63
N LYS A 41 -1.71 -15.88 -11.91
CA LYS A 41 -3.10 -15.67 -12.37
C LYS A 41 -3.59 -16.80 -13.30
N GLY A 42 -2.77 -17.85 -13.50
CA GLY A 42 -3.00 -18.87 -14.53
C GLY A 42 -2.38 -18.51 -15.88
N ASP A 43 -2.24 -19.48 -16.77
CA ASP A 43 -1.75 -19.32 -18.16
C ASP A 43 -0.41 -18.57 -18.30
N GLY A 44 0.50 -18.77 -17.33
CA GLY A 44 1.78 -18.07 -17.29
C GLY A 44 1.69 -16.56 -16.96
N LYS A 45 0.48 -16.04 -16.70
CA LYS A 45 0.24 -14.65 -16.34
C LYS A 45 0.37 -14.45 -14.83
N THR A 46 0.73 -13.24 -14.44
CA THR A 46 0.78 -12.81 -13.04
C THR A 46 -0.17 -11.64 -12.81
N ARG A 47 -0.62 -11.48 -11.56
CA ARG A 47 -1.30 -10.28 -11.08
C ARG A 47 -0.51 -9.67 -9.92
N LEU A 48 -0.67 -8.37 -9.74
CA LEU A 48 -0.16 -7.67 -8.57
C LEU A 48 -1.22 -7.68 -7.47
N VAL A 49 -0.78 -7.95 -6.24
CA VAL A 49 -1.58 -7.87 -5.03
C VAL A 49 -0.77 -7.19 -3.94
N GLY A 50 -1.46 -6.56 -3.00
CA GLY A 50 -0.84 -5.93 -1.86
C GLY A 50 -0.62 -6.89 -0.70
N ASP A 51 -0.22 -6.34 0.43
CA ASP A 51 -0.12 -7.08 1.70
C ASP A 51 -1.48 -7.24 2.38
N VAL A 52 -2.47 -6.44 1.98
CA VAL A 52 -3.83 -6.46 2.54
C VAL A 52 -4.74 -7.28 1.64
N ALA A 53 -5.57 -8.12 2.25
CA ALA A 53 -6.69 -8.78 1.58
C ALA A 53 -7.77 -7.74 1.23
N PHE A 54 -7.58 -7.02 0.11
CA PHE A 54 -8.37 -5.84 -0.26
C PHE A 54 -9.89 -6.06 -0.23
N GLN A 55 -10.36 -7.21 -0.71
CA GLN A 55 -11.79 -7.54 -0.75
C GLN A 55 -12.41 -7.64 0.65
N GLU A 56 -11.67 -8.10 1.64
CA GLU A 56 -12.13 -8.15 3.03
C GLU A 56 -12.07 -6.77 3.67
N ALA A 57 -11.02 -6.01 3.36
CA ALA A 57 -10.74 -4.72 3.96
C ALA A 57 -11.66 -3.59 3.48
N GLN A 58 -12.10 -3.63 2.21
CA GLN A 58 -12.90 -2.56 1.59
C GLN A 58 -14.22 -2.26 2.32
N GLY A 59 -14.83 -3.26 2.96
CA GLY A 59 -16.09 -3.09 3.72
C GLY A 59 -15.89 -2.65 5.18
N ILE A 60 -14.64 -2.58 5.65
CA ILE A 60 -14.30 -2.33 7.06
C ILE A 60 -13.53 -1.01 7.20
N ALA A 61 -12.52 -0.82 6.35
CA ALA A 61 -11.72 0.39 6.32
C ALA A 61 -12.56 1.59 5.88
N GLY A 62 -12.32 2.76 6.48
CA GLY A 62 -12.92 4.02 6.00
C GLY A 62 -12.29 4.47 4.69
N LEU A 63 -10.99 4.20 4.52
CA LEU A 63 -10.22 4.45 3.31
C LEU A 63 -9.19 3.34 3.13
N ILE A 64 -8.94 2.92 1.88
CA ILE A 64 -7.91 1.93 1.56
C ILE A 64 -7.26 2.23 0.21
N THR A 65 -5.93 2.15 0.13
CA THR A 65 -5.21 2.25 -1.14
C THR A 65 -5.22 0.92 -1.89
N PRO A 66 -5.57 0.87 -3.19
CA PRO A 66 -5.58 -0.38 -3.94
C PRO A 66 -4.16 -0.78 -4.39
N VAL A 67 -3.98 -2.08 -4.64
CA VAL A 67 -2.81 -2.61 -5.34
C VAL A 67 -3.29 -3.45 -6.54
N PRO A 68 -2.94 -3.07 -7.78
CA PRO A 68 -2.15 -1.91 -8.20
C PRO A 68 -2.91 -0.57 -8.11
N GLY A 69 -2.20 0.56 -8.23
CA GLY A 69 -2.79 1.89 -8.37
C GLY A 69 -2.74 2.79 -7.14
N GLY A 70 -2.27 2.27 -5.99
CA GLY A 70 -2.09 3.02 -4.75
C GLY A 70 -0.70 3.63 -4.60
N VAL A 71 0.14 3.02 -3.76
CA VAL A 71 1.42 3.60 -3.33
C VAL A 71 2.47 3.65 -4.45
N GLY A 72 2.47 2.69 -5.40
CA GLY A 72 3.47 2.58 -6.46
C GLY A 72 3.69 3.87 -7.28
N PRO A 73 2.64 4.48 -7.88
CA PRO A 73 2.74 5.77 -8.57
C PRO A 73 3.27 6.91 -7.69
N MET A 74 2.90 6.94 -6.41
CA MET A 74 3.38 7.96 -5.48
C MET A 74 4.88 7.80 -5.17
N THR A 75 5.40 6.58 -5.08
CA THR A 75 6.84 6.33 -4.92
C THR A 75 7.64 6.94 -6.07
N ILE A 76 7.15 6.82 -7.31
CA ILE A 76 7.79 7.43 -8.50
C ILE A 76 7.72 8.96 -8.40
N ALA A 77 6.55 9.51 -8.09
CA ALA A 77 6.38 10.96 -7.96
C ALA A 77 7.28 11.57 -6.88
N CYS A 78 7.37 10.94 -5.71
CA CYS A 78 8.25 11.36 -4.62
C CYS A 78 9.73 11.29 -5.01
N LEU A 79 10.15 10.25 -5.74
CA LEU A 79 11.52 10.18 -6.26
C LEU A 79 11.82 11.37 -7.18
N LEU A 80 10.93 11.67 -8.13
CA LEU A 80 11.11 12.80 -9.05
C LEU A 80 11.11 14.15 -8.31
N GLN A 81 10.25 14.31 -7.32
CA GLN A 81 10.22 15.51 -6.46
C GLN A 81 11.54 15.66 -5.68
N ASN A 82 12.07 14.57 -5.13
CA ASN A 82 13.36 14.56 -4.44
C ASN A 82 14.50 14.92 -5.40
N THR A 83 14.50 14.36 -6.61
CA THR A 83 15.47 14.69 -7.65
C THR A 83 15.41 16.17 -8.04
N LEU A 84 14.22 16.72 -8.26
CA LEU A 84 14.03 18.14 -8.56
C LEU A 84 14.54 19.03 -7.42
N THR A 85 14.24 18.66 -6.18
CA THR A 85 14.69 19.39 -4.99
C THR A 85 16.22 19.37 -4.89
N ALA A 86 16.85 18.22 -5.15
CA ALA A 86 18.30 18.09 -5.15
C ALA A 86 18.95 18.96 -6.25
N ALA A 87 18.39 18.96 -7.46
CA ALA A 87 18.86 19.79 -8.57
C ALA A 87 18.77 21.28 -8.23
N LYS A 88 17.64 21.75 -7.67
CA LYS A 88 17.49 23.13 -7.21
C LYS A 88 18.55 23.52 -6.20
N ARG A 89 18.80 22.68 -5.20
CA ARG A 89 19.85 22.91 -4.18
C ARG A 89 21.25 23.02 -4.78
N GLN A 90 21.59 22.17 -5.76
CA GLN A 90 22.88 22.22 -6.45
C GLN A 90 23.08 23.50 -7.27
N HIS A 91 21.98 24.10 -7.75
CA HIS A 91 21.98 25.33 -8.54
C HIS A 91 21.61 26.60 -7.73
N GLY A 92 21.42 26.49 -6.41
CA GLY A 92 21.08 27.63 -5.55
C GLY A 92 19.67 28.21 -5.77
N LEU A 93 18.72 27.39 -6.23
CA LEU A 93 17.31 27.73 -6.49
C LEU A 93 16.37 27.33 -5.33
#